data_AF-A0A6J5VQP7-F1
#
_entry.id   AF-A0A6J5VQP7-F1
#
_cell.length_a   1.000
_cell.length_b   1.000
_cell.length_c   1.000
_cell.angle_alpha   90.00
_cell.angle_beta   90.00
_cell.angle_gamma   90.00
#
_symmetry.space_group_name_H-M   'P 1'
#
loop_
_entity.id
_entity.type
_entity.pdbx_description
1 polymer ?
#
loop_
_entity_poly.entity_id
_entity_poly.type
_entity_poly.pdbx_seq_one_letter_code
_entity_poly.pdbx_strand_id
1 'polypeptide(L)'
;MIAGSDRGLQCCVRGKLDMQDPNKSLRDPVYYRCNPMPHHRIGSKYKIYPTYDFACPFVDSIEGITHALRSSEYHDRNAQYHRVQEDMGLRKVHIYEFSRLNMVYTVLSKRKLLWFVQNKKVNGWDDPRFPTVQGIVRRGLKVEALIQFILEQGASKNLNLMEWDKLWTINKKIIDPVCPRHTAVIEERRVLLTLTNGPEKPFVRIIPRHKKYEGAGAKATTYTRTIWLDLVDAESIKVDEEVTLDGLGECHCRRD
;
A
#
# COMPACT_ATOMS: atom_id res chain seq x y z
N MET A 1 1.48 40.42 -10.20
CA MET A 1 1.71 39.00 -9.84
C MET A 1 3.11 38.76 -9.30
N ILE A 2 4.19 39.07 -10.04
CA ILE A 2 5.59 38.85 -9.58
C ILE A 2 5.88 39.51 -8.21
N ALA A 3 5.43 40.76 -8.02
CA ALA A 3 5.59 41.46 -6.74
C ALA A 3 4.84 40.82 -5.56
N GLY A 4 3.81 39.99 -5.83
CA GLY A 4 2.93 39.42 -4.81
C GLY A 4 1.99 40.43 -4.15
N SER A 5 1.62 41.51 -4.86
CA SER A 5 0.65 42.51 -4.37
C SER A 5 -0.76 41.94 -4.25
N ASP A 6 -1.63 42.60 -3.48
CA ASP A 6 -3.04 42.21 -3.30
C ASP A 6 -3.77 42.05 -4.64
N ARG A 7 -3.55 42.99 -5.57
CA ARG A 7 -4.07 42.87 -6.94
C ARG A 7 -3.50 41.66 -7.65
N GLY A 8 -2.22 41.36 -7.46
CA GLY A 8 -1.56 40.19 -8.04
C GLY A 8 -2.15 38.86 -7.58
N LEU A 9 -2.62 38.77 -6.34
CA LEU A 9 -3.30 37.58 -5.79
C LEU A 9 -4.65 37.31 -6.45
N GLN A 10 -5.31 38.35 -6.97
CA GLN A 10 -6.58 38.26 -7.69
C GLN A 10 -6.39 37.98 -9.20
N CYS A 11 -5.15 37.94 -9.69
CA CYS A 11 -4.84 37.76 -11.10
C CYS A 11 -4.23 36.39 -11.40
N CYS A 12 -4.38 35.93 -12.63
CA CYS A 12 -3.69 34.76 -13.16
C CYS A 12 -3.22 35.02 -14.58
N VAL A 13 -2.18 34.30 -15.01
CA VAL A 13 -1.76 34.26 -16.42
C VAL A 13 -2.49 33.11 -17.09
N ARG A 14 -3.10 33.37 -18.24
CA ARG A 14 -3.84 32.37 -19.02
C ARG A 14 -3.23 32.24 -20.41
N GLY A 15 -3.31 31.04 -20.98
CA GLY A 15 -3.14 30.86 -22.41
C GLY A 15 -4.28 31.55 -23.16
N LYS A 16 -3.98 32.05 -24.36
CA LYS A 16 -4.99 32.59 -25.26
C LYS A 16 -5.23 31.57 -26.37
N LEU A 17 -6.25 30.74 -26.17
CA LEU A 17 -6.64 29.63 -27.02
C LEU A 17 -8.09 29.89 -27.50
N ASP A 18 -8.95 28.87 -27.49
CA ASP A 18 -10.35 28.99 -27.91
C ASP A 18 -11.30 28.71 -26.73
N MET A 19 -12.03 29.75 -26.31
CA MET A 19 -13.03 29.65 -25.26
C MET A 19 -14.27 28.84 -25.65
N GLN A 20 -14.51 28.60 -26.95
CA GLN A 20 -15.61 27.79 -27.46
C GLN A 20 -15.22 26.33 -27.75
N ASP A 21 -13.95 25.96 -27.53
CA ASP A 21 -13.47 24.61 -27.80
C ASP A 21 -14.33 23.55 -27.06
N PRO A 22 -14.76 22.45 -27.71
CA PRO A 22 -15.50 21.38 -27.06
C PRO A 22 -14.71 20.76 -25.88
N ASN A 23 -13.39 20.71 -25.97
CA ASN A 23 -12.50 20.33 -24.89
C ASN A 23 -12.27 21.51 -23.94
N LYS A 24 -12.87 21.42 -22.74
CA LYS A 24 -12.77 22.46 -21.71
C LYS A 24 -11.34 22.76 -21.26
N SER A 25 -10.39 21.85 -21.47
CA SER A 25 -8.98 22.08 -21.13
C SER A 25 -8.29 23.12 -22.02
N LEU A 26 -8.82 23.34 -23.22
CA LEU A 26 -8.30 24.31 -24.19
C LEU A 26 -8.95 25.70 -24.06
N ARG A 27 -9.91 25.87 -23.15
CA ARG A 27 -10.60 27.16 -22.94
C ARG A 27 -9.77 28.11 -22.07
N ASP A 28 -8.83 28.78 -22.71
CA ASP A 28 -7.87 29.72 -22.10
C ASP A 28 -7.35 29.20 -20.74
N PRO A 29 -6.61 28.09 -20.70
CA PRO A 29 -6.19 27.48 -19.45
C PRO A 29 -5.30 28.42 -18.62
N VAL A 30 -5.38 28.31 -17.30
CA VAL A 30 -4.50 29.07 -16.39
C VAL A 30 -3.10 28.46 -16.40
N TYR A 31 -2.09 29.27 -16.67
CA TYR A 31 -0.67 28.88 -16.69
C TYR A 31 0.06 29.24 -15.41
N TYR A 32 -0.17 30.44 -14.86
CA TYR A 32 0.45 30.85 -13.59
C TYR A 32 -0.57 31.41 -12.62
N ARG A 33 -0.34 31.15 -11.34
CA ARG A 33 -1.06 31.77 -10.22
C ARG A 33 -0.08 32.44 -9.27
N CYS A 34 -0.54 33.51 -8.62
CA CYS A 34 0.22 34.15 -7.56
C CYS A 34 -0.04 33.40 -6.25
N ASN A 35 1.03 33.02 -5.55
CA ASN A 35 0.98 32.46 -4.20
C ASN A 35 2.19 33.00 -3.42
N PRO A 36 1.98 33.79 -2.36
CA PRO A 36 3.07 34.40 -1.60
C PRO A 36 3.63 33.45 -0.53
N MET A 37 3.02 32.27 -0.32
CA MET A 37 3.53 31.29 0.64
C MET A 37 4.93 30.81 0.26
N PRO A 38 5.88 30.78 1.21
CA PRO A 38 7.22 30.25 0.95
C PRO A 38 7.19 28.82 0.43
N HIS A 39 7.92 28.54 -0.64
CA HIS A 39 8.08 27.20 -1.18
C HIS A 39 9.12 26.41 -0.40
N HIS A 40 8.82 25.15 -0.07
CA HIS A 40 9.67 24.32 0.79
C HIS A 40 11.13 24.15 0.33
N ARG A 41 11.42 24.23 -0.99
CA ARG A 41 12.79 24.14 -1.55
C ARG A 41 13.51 25.48 -1.79
N ILE A 42 12.77 26.51 -2.18
CA ILE A 42 13.34 27.76 -2.73
C ILE A 42 12.90 29.01 -1.94
N GLY A 43 12.25 28.78 -0.80
CA GLY A 43 11.74 29.83 0.09
C GLY A 43 10.81 30.79 -0.65
N SER A 44 10.98 32.08 -0.36
CA SER A 44 10.18 33.17 -0.91
C SER A 44 10.74 33.77 -2.21
N LYS A 45 11.67 33.07 -2.89
CA LYS A 45 12.32 33.58 -4.12
C LYS A 45 11.32 33.93 -5.21
N TYR A 46 10.28 33.13 -5.35
CA TYR A 46 9.20 33.36 -6.30
C TYR A 46 7.88 33.50 -5.56
N LYS A 47 6.96 34.29 -6.14
CA LYS A 47 5.59 34.45 -5.66
C LYS A 47 4.56 34.08 -6.72
N ILE A 48 5.03 33.54 -7.84
CA ILE A 48 4.21 33.04 -8.94
C ILE A 48 4.65 31.61 -9.22
N TYR A 49 3.68 30.73 -9.42
CA TYR A 49 3.95 29.31 -9.66
C TYR A 49 3.14 28.82 -10.85
N PRO A 50 3.75 27.98 -11.71
CA PRO A 50 3.06 27.42 -12.85
C PRO A 50 2.02 26.39 -12.37
N THR A 51 0.97 26.22 -13.15
CA THR A 51 0.03 25.11 -12.99
C THR A 51 0.67 23.82 -13.48
N TYR A 52 0.14 22.68 -13.01
CA TYR A 52 0.57 21.35 -13.44
C TYR A 52 0.54 21.20 -14.98
N ASP A 53 -0.57 21.57 -15.61
CA ASP A 53 -0.77 21.40 -17.05
C ASP A 53 0.13 22.32 -17.90
N PHE A 54 0.71 23.38 -17.33
CA PHE A 54 1.68 24.24 -18.01
C PHE A 54 3.13 23.81 -17.78
N ALA A 55 3.46 23.36 -16.56
CA ALA A 55 4.82 22.96 -16.20
C ALA A 55 5.21 21.61 -16.78
N CYS A 56 4.34 20.59 -16.68
CA CYS A 56 4.69 19.22 -17.06
C CYS A 56 5.10 19.07 -18.54
N PRO A 57 4.40 19.65 -19.54
CA PRO A 57 4.80 19.49 -20.94
C PRO A 57 6.19 20.08 -21.24
N PHE A 58 6.56 21.16 -20.54
CA PHE A 58 7.88 21.78 -20.62
C PHE A 58 8.95 20.89 -19.98
N VAL A 59 8.74 20.48 -18.72
CA VAL A 59 9.70 19.67 -17.96
C VAL A 59 9.96 18.34 -18.68
N ASP A 60 8.92 17.62 -19.09
CA ASP A 60 9.05 16.34 -19.78
C ASP A 60 9.85 16.48 -21.08
N SER A 61 9.61 17.56 -21.84
CA SER A 61 10.32 17.79 -23.09
C SER A 61 11.81 18.06 -22.85
N ILE A 62 12.12 18.98 -21.94
CA ILE A 62 13.48 19.43 -21.60
C ILE A 62 14.30 18.32 -20.93
N GLU A 63 13.69 17.51 -20.06
CA GLU A 63 14.36 16.38 -19.40
C GLU A 63 14.54 15.16 -20.33
N GLY A 64 14.08 15.23 -21.59
CA GLY A 64 14.28 14.15 -22.55
C GLY A 64 13.28 12.99 -22.41
N ILE A 65 12.17 13.16 -21.70
CA ILE A 65 11.14 12.13 -21.56
C ILE A 65 10.58 11.78 -22.94
N THR A 66 10.63 10.49 -23.30
CA THR A 66 10.08 10.01 -24.57
C THR A 66 8.61 9.63 -24.42
N HIS A 67 8.27 8.97 -23.29
CA HIS A 67 6.95 8.44 -22.99
C HIS A 67 6.51 8.88 -21.60
N ALA A 68 5.54 9.81 -21.54
CA ALA A 68 4.90 10.23 -20.30
C ALA A 68 3.77 9.25 -19.96
N LEU A 69 3.99 8.40 -18.95
CA LEU A 69 3.00 7.44 -18.46
C LEU A 69 2.13 8.09 -17.39
N ARG A 70 0.80 8.13 -17.59
CA ARG A 70 -0.12 8.78 -16.63
C ARG A 70 -1.46 8.07 -16.49
N SER A 71 -2.20 8.42 -15.46
CA SER A 71 -3.55 7.91 -15.25
C SER A 71 -4.55 8.49 -16.28
N SER A 72 -5.53 7.68 -16.67
CA SER A 72 -6.59 8.05 -17.64
C SER A 72 -7.49 9.21 -17.19
N GLU A 73 -7.44 9.61 -15.92
CA GLU A 73 -8.16 10.77 -15.40
C GLU A 73 -7.70 12.10 -16.03
N TYR A 74 -6.50 12.11 -16.61
CA TYR A 74 -5.94 13.28 -17.29
C TYR A 74 -6.29 13.32 -18.78
N HIS A 75 -7.03 12.36 -19.33
CA HIS A 75 -7.25 12.21 -20.77
C HIS A 75 -7.59 13.52 -21.50
N ASP A 76 -8.55 14.28 -20.97
CA ASP A 76 -8.98 15.55 -21.57
C ASP A 76 -7.85 16.59 -21.65
N ARG A 77 -6.82 16.49 -20.80
CA ARG A 77 -5.63 17.37 -20.77
C ARG A 77 -4.59 17.02 -21.83
N ASN A 78 -4.71 15.90 -22.56
CA ASN A 78 -3.74 15.52 -23.59
C ASN A 78 -3.60 16.62 -24.66
N ALA A 79 -4.73 17.17 -25.11
CA ALA A 79 -4.73 18.22 -26.12
C ALA A 79 -4.03 19.48 -25.62
N GLN A 80 -4.33 19.91 -24.38
CA GLN A 80 -3.66 21.03 -23.73
C GLN A 80 -2.14 20.80 -23.59
N TYR A 81 -1.73 19.59 -23.20
CA TYR A 81 -0.31 19.22 -23.06
C TYR A 81 0.45 19.40 -24.38
N HIS A 82 -0.08 18.84 -25.47
CA HIS A 82 0.56 18.97 -26.79
C HIS A 82 0.54 20.40 -27.31
N ARG A 83 -0.54 21.15 -27.04
CA ARG A 83 -0.63 22.56 -27.44
C ARG A 83 0.47 23.40 -26.78
N VAL A 84 0.73 23.19 -25.48
CA VAL A 84 1.83 23.87 -24.79
C VAL A 84 3.18 23.52 -25.41
N GLN A 85 3.41 22.27 -25.81
CA GLN A 85 4.65 21.88 -26.48
C GLN A 85 4.81 22.56 -27.84
N GLU A 86 3.74 22.61 -28.63
CA GLU A 86 3.73 23.27 -29.94
C GLU A 86 3.99 24.77 -29.82
N ASP A 87 3.23 25.46 -28.96
CA ASP A 87 3.34 26.92 -28.77
C ASP A 87 4.75 27.34 -28.29
N MET A 88 5.46 26.46 -27.58
CA MET A 88 6.82 26.70 -27.10
C MET A 88 7.93 26.19 -28.03
N GLY A 89 7.59 25.55 -29.16
CA GLY A 89 8.59 24.94 -30.06
C GLY A 89 9.35 23.78 -29.41
N LEU A 90 8.72 23.06 -28.50
CA LEU A 90 9.31 21.95 -27.74
C LEU A 90 9.22 20.63 -28.49
N ARG A 91 10.14 19.71 -28.17
CA ARG A 91 10.05 18.32 -28.64
C ARG A 91 8.77 17.68 -28.12
N LYS A 92 8.05 17.01 -29.02
CA LYS A 92 6.85 16.25 -28.69
C LYS A 92 7.18 15.05 -27.79
N VAL A 93 6.40 14.88 -26.72
CA VAL A 93 6.46 13.73 -25.82
C VAL A 93 5.24 12.85 -26.05
N HIS A 94 5.41 11.54 -26.13
CA HIS A 94 4.29 10.62 -26.30
C HIS A 94 3.60 10.37 -24.97
N ILE A 95 2.28 10.46 -24.93
CA ILE A 95 1.51 10.21 -23.71
C ILE A 95 0.87 8.83 -23.80
N TYR A 96 1.09 8.01 -22.77
CA TYR A 96 0.46 6.72 -22.61
C TYR A 96 -0.33 6.68 -21.31
N GLU A 97 -1.59 6.27 -21.44
CA GLU A 97 -2.54 6.34 -20.34
C GLU A 97 -2.96 4.96 -19.88
N PHE A 98 -3.05 4.81 -18.57
CA PHE A 98 -3.50 3.59 -17.90
C PHE A 98 -4.51 3.93 -16.79
N SER A 99 -5.34 2.97 -16.41
CA SER A 99 -6.30 3.13 -15.34
C SER A 99 -5.60 3.10 -13.99
N ARG A 100 -6.11 3.88 -13.04
CA ARG A 100 -5.63 3.81 -11.66
C ARG A 100 -6.03 2.49 -11.03
N LEU A 101 -5.15 1.96 -10.20
CA LEU A 101 -5.46 0.86 -9.30
C LEU A 101 -6.57 1.28 -8.33
N ASN A 102 -7.61 0.45 -8.16
CA ASN A 102 -8.54 0.54 -7.04
C ASN A 102 -8.60 -0.79 -6.29
N MET A 103 -8.82 -0.72 -4.98
CA MET A 103 -8.89 -1.89 -4.10
C MET A 103 -10.25 -1.94 -3.40
N VAL A 104 -10.85 -3.13 -3.30
CA VAL A 104 -12.10 -3.34 -2.54
C VAL A 104 -11.87 -2.99 -1.06
N TYR A 105 -12.90 -2.44 -0.40
CA TYR A 105 -12.88 -1.99 1.00
C TYR A 105 -11.79 -0.96 1.35
N THR A 106 -11.25 -0.27 0.35
CA THR A 106 -10.08 0.58 0.53
C THR A 106 -10.24 1.90 -0.21
N VAL A 107 -9.72 2.96 0.40
CA VAL A 107 -9.67 4.27 -0.21
C VAL A 107 -8.23 4.66 -0.51
N LEU A 108 -7.95 5.04 -1.76
CA LEU A 108 -6.60 5.44 -2.20
C LEU A 108 -6.42 6.96 -2.36
N SER A 109 -7.49 7.74 -2.13
CA SER A 109 -7.42 9.20 -2.18
C SER A 109 -6.59 9.74 -1.03
N LYS A 110 -5.50 10.45 -1.34
CA LYS A 110 -4.64 11.12 -0.33
C LYS A 110 -5.43 12.01 0.62
N ARG A 111 -6.46 12.72 0.14
CA ARG A 111 -7.32 13.57 0.96
C ARG A 111 -8.07 12.75 2.03
N LYS A 112 -8.64 11.61 1.64
CA LYS A 112 -9.37 10.74 2.56
C LYS A 112 -8.42 10.02 3.53
N LEU A 113 -7.25 9.57 3.06
CA LEU A 113 -6.21 9.00 3.92
C LEU A 113 -5.71 10.01 4.95
N LEU A 114 -5.45 11.26 4.52
CA LEU A 114 -5.06 12.35 5.42
C LEU A 114 -6.13 12.59 6.50
N TRP A 115 -7.41 12.54 6.13
CA TRP A 115 -8.51 12.66 7.09
C TRP A 115 -8.44 11.60 8.19
N PHE A 116 -8.18 10.33 7.85
CA PHE A 116 -8.03 9.26 8.85
C PHE A 116 -6.85 9.51 9.81
N VAL A 117 -5.73 10.02 9.30
CA VAL A 117 -4.55 10.38 10.11
C VAL A 117 -4.86 11.56 11.02
N GLN A 118 -5.43 12.64 10.48
CA GLN A 118 -5.78 13.85 11.24
C GLN A 118 -6.81 13.57 12.34
N ASN A 119 -7.75 12.65 12.10
CA ASN A 119 -8.77 12.26 13.06
C ASN A 119 -8.32 11.10 13.98
N LYS A 120 -7.02 10.75 13.98
CA LYS A 120 -6.43 9.71 14.84
C LYS A 120 -7.18 8.37 14.80
N LYS A 121 -7.74 8.02 13.64
CA LYS A 121 -8.39 6.71 13.43
C LYS A 121 -7.36 5.61 13.14
N VAL A 122 -6.12 6.02 12.88
CA VAL A 122 -4.95 5.18 12.71
C VAL A 122 -3.73 5.81 13.41
N ASN A 123 -2.68 5.01 13.60
CA ASN A 123 -1.46 5.44 14.26
C ASN A 123 -0.64 6.44 13.42
N GLY A 124 -0.78 6.39 12.10
CA GLY A 124 -0.01 7.23 11.18
C GLY A 124 -0.11 6.75 9.73
N TRP A 125 0.77 7.26 8.88
CA TRP A 125 0.86 6.86 7.47
C TRP A 125 1.43 5.45 7.28
N ASP A 126 2.12 4.93 8.29
CA ASP A 126 2.72 3.60 8.36
C ASP A 126 1.84 2.59 9.12
N ASP A 127 0.57 2.93 9.42
CA ASP A 127 -0.33 2.00 10.10
C ASP A 127 -0.54 0.72 9.26
N PRO A 128 -0.46 -0.50 9.85
CA PRO A 128 -0.65 -1.75 9.10
C PRO A 128 -1.98 -1.88 8.36
N ARG A 129 -3.01 -1.11 8.75
CA ARG A 129 -4.33 -1.10 8.09
C ARG A 129 -4.37 -0.17 6.89
N PHE A 130 -3.39 0.70 6.73
CA PHE A 130 -3.35 1.68 5.64
C PHE A 130 -2.84 1.07 4.34
N PRO A 131 -3.40 1.48 3.18
CA PRO A 131 -2.98 1.00 1.86
C PRO A 131 -1.75 1.74 1.33
N THR A 132 -0.91 2.26 2.23
CA THR A 132 0.37 2.88 1.87
C THR A 132 1.42 1.79 1.73
N VAL A 133 2.45 2.02 0.91
CA VAL A 133 3.58 1.09 0.79
C VAL A 133 4.20 0.80 2.17
N GLN A 134 4.37 1.83 3.00
CA GLN A 134 4.89 1.67 4.36
C GLN A 134 3.96 0.85 5.26
N GLY A 135 2.64 1.10 5.21
CA GLY A 135 1.66 0.38 6.01
C GLY A 135 1.59 -1.10 5.65
N ILE A 136 1.49 -1.44 4.36
CA ILE A 136 1.41 -2.83 3.92
C ILE A 136 2.71 -3.59 4.14
N VAL A 137 3.88 -2.95 3.97
CA VAL A 137 5.18 -3.56 4.30
C VAL A 137 5.29 -3.81 5.80
N ARG A 138 4.89 -2.85 6.65
CA ARG A 138 4.83 -3.05 8.11
C ARG A 138 3.88 -4.18 8.52
N ARG A 139 2.77 -4.37 7.78
CA ARG A 139 1.85 -5.50 7.97
C ARG A 139 2.48 -6.87 7.62
N GLY A 140 3.60 -6.90 6.89
CA GLY A 140 4.30 -8.13 6.51
C GLY A 140 4.26 -8.45 5.02
N LEU A 141 3.88 -7.48 4.17
CA LEU A 141 3.99 -7.63 2.72
C LEU A 141 5.47 -7.55 2.27
N LYS A 142 5.91 -8.51 1.48
CA LYS A 142 7.21 -8.48 0.79
C LYS A 142 7.13 -7.57 -0.45
N VAL A 143 8.18 -6.81 -0.69
CA VAL A 143 8.22 -5.83 -1.81
C VAL A 143 8.14 -6.57 -3.14
N GLU A 144 8.75 -7.76 -3.21
CA GLU A 144 8.72 -8.66 -4.36
C GLU A 144 7.28 -9.09 -4.69
N ALA A 145 6.45 -9.35 -3.67
CA ALA A 145 5.03 -9.67 -3.86
C ALA A 145 4.26 -8.49 -4.48
N LEU A 146 4.56 -7.27 -4.02
CA LEU A 146 3.95 -6.07 -4.55
C LEU A 146 4.36 -5.82 -6.00
N ILE A 147 5.63 -5.99 -6.33
CA ILE A 147 6.14 -5.86 -7.71
C ILE A 147 5.45 -6.88 -8.61
N GLN A 148 5.42 -8.16 -8.20
CA GLN A 148 4.77 -9.21 -8.97
C GLN A 148 3.28 -8.92 -9.18
N PHE A 149 2.57 -8.46 -8.14
CA PHE A 149 1.17 -8.07 -8.26
C PHE A 149 0.94 -6.96 -9.29
N ILE A 150 1.80 -5.94 -9.31
CA ILE A 150 1.70 -4.84 -10.29
C ILE A 150 2.02 -5.33 -11.71
N LEU A 151 3.00 -6.23 -11.87
CA LEU A 151 3.35 -6.81 -13.16
C LEU A 151 2.24 -7.72 -13.71
N GLU A 152 1.63 -8.56 -12.87
CA GLU A 152 0.51 -9.43 -13.25
C GLU A 152 -0.72 -8.60 -13.68
N GLN A 153 -0.93 -7.44 -13.06
CA GLN A 153 -2.03 -6.55 -13.42
C GLN A 153 -1.83 -5.87 -14.79
N GLY A 154 -0.59 -5.44 -15.07
CA GLY A 154 -0.24 -4.74 -16.29
C GLY A 154 -0.89 -3.35 -16.45
N ALA A 155 -0.46 -2.64 -17.49
CA ALA A 155 -1.04 -1.35 -17.86
C ALA A 155 -2.25 -1.57 -18.78
N SER A 156 -3.44 -1.28 -18.26
CA SER A 156 -4.70 -1.32 -19.02
C SER A 156 -5.44 0.00 -18.89
N LYS A 157 -6.25 0.39 -19.88
CA LYS A 157 -7.16 1.55 -19.77
C LYS A 157 -8.47 1.23 -19.06
N ASN A 158 -8.80 -0.06 -18.91
CA ASN A 158 -10.04 -0.49 -18.28
C ASN A 158 -9.99 -0.22 -16.78
N LEU A 159 -11.08 0.32 -16.23
CA LEU A 159 -11.24 0.48 -14.79
C LEU A 159 -11.05 -0.86 -14.10
N ASN A 160 -10.17 -0.90 -13.11
CA ASN A 160 -9.89 -2.08 -12.33
C ASN A 160 -10.39 -1.89 -10.89
N LEU A 161 -10.87 -2.98 -10.29
CA LEU A 161 -11.18 -3.10 -8.88
C LEU A 161 -10.62 -4.43 -8.40
N MET A 162 -9.60 -4.35 -7.56
CA MET A 162 -8.79 -5.49 -7.13
C MET A 162 -9.05 -5.87 -5.69
N GLU A 163 -8.88 -7.15 -5.39
CA GLU A 163 -9.05 -7.69 -4.05
C GLU A 163 -7.69 -7.90 -3.38
N TRP A 164 -7.66 -7.70 -2.06
CA TRP A 164 -6.45 -7.90 -1.27
C TRP A 164 -5.97 -9.35 -1.26
N ASP A 165 -6.90 -10.31 -1.39
CA ASP A 165 -6.58 -11.73 -1.33
C ASP A 165 -5.63 -12.17 -2.45
N LYS A 166 -5.71 -11.55 -3.63
CA LYS A 166 -4.74 -11.78 -4.72
C LYS A 166 -3.33 -11.40 -4.30
N LEU A 167 -3.15 -10.18 -3.76
CA LEU A 167 -1.86 -9.70 -3.28
C LEU A 167 -1.32 -10.56 -2.13
N TRP A 168 -2.17 -10.92 -1.16
CA TRP A 168 -1.76 -11.75 -0.02
C TRP A 168 -1.47 -13.19 -0.42
N THR A 169 -2.12 -13.71 -1.45
CA THR A 169 -1.81 -15.04 -2.02
C THR A 169 -0.43 -15.04 -2.65
N ILE A 170 -0.07 -14.02 -3.43
CA ILE A 170 1.28 -13.87 -3.98
C ILE A 170 2.30 -13.78 -2.83
N ASN A 171 2.02 -12.95 -1.82
CA ASN A 171 2.90 -12.80 -0.65
C ASN A 171 3.08 -14.12 0.11
N LYS A 172 1.99 -14.89 0.29
CA LYS A 172 2.03 -16.21 0.92
C LYS A 172 2.91 -17.18 0.14
N LYS A 173 2.83 -17.22 -1.19
CA LYS A 173 3.70 -18.08 -2.02
C LYS A 173 5.19 -17.79 -1.83
N ILE A 174 5.54 -16.54 -1.54
CA ILE A 174 6.92 -16.11 -1.28
C ILE A 174 7.36 -16.45 0.16
N ILE A 175 6.50 -16.21 1.15
CA ILE A 175 6.85 -16.35 2.56
C ILE A 175 6.75 -17.82 3.03
N ASP A 176 5.72 -18.55 2.61
CA ASP A 176 5.40 -19.88 3.15
C ASP A 176 6.54 -20.90 3.02
N PRO A 177 7.30 -21.00 1.91
CA PRO A 177 8.38 -21.96 1.79
C PRO A 177 9.57 -21.72 2.75
N VAL A 178 9.76 -20.49 3.21
CA VAL A 178 10.96 -20.06 3.95
C VAL A 178 10.68 -19.62 5.39
N CYS A 179 9.41 -19.35 5.73
CA CYS A 179 9.06 -18.73 7.01
C CYS A 179 9.18 -19.71 8.19
N PRO A 180 9.93 -19.36 9.25
CA PRO A 180 9.96 -20.11 10.50
C PRO A 180 8.57 -20.29 11.11
N ARG A 181 8.25 -21.50 11.59
CA ARG A 181 6.96 -21.81 12.23
C ARG A 181 7.05 -21.67 13.74
N HIS A 182 6.13 -20.89 14.29
CA HIS A 182 5.99 -20.61 15.71
C HIS A 182 4.58 -20.98 16.16
N THR A 183 4.46 -21.36 17.43
CA THR A 183 3.19 -21.65 18.08
C THR A 183 2.91 -20.52 19.05
N ALA A 184 1.73 -19.95 19.00
CA ALA A 184 1.30 -18.88 19.89
C ALA A 184 -0.19 -19.08 20.19
N VAL A 185 -0.58 -18.75 21.42
CA VAL A 185 -1.97 -18.74 21.87
C VAL A 185 -2.29 -17.34 22.34
N ILE A 186 -3.46 -16.83 21.97
CA ILE A 186 -3.92 -15.49 22.35
C ILE A 186 -4.22 -15.49 23.84
N GLU A 187 -3.61 -14.57 24.59
CA GLU A 187 -3.67 -14.56 26.06
C GLU A 187 -5.10 -14.45 26.60
N GLU A 188 -5.94 -13.62 25.98
CA GLU A 188 -7.31 -13.37 26.42
C GLU A 188 -8.23 -14.59 26.26
N ARG A 189 -7.85 -15.56 25.42
CA ARG A 189 -8.66 -16.73 25.08
C ARG A 189 -7.88 -18.04 25.21
N ARG A 190 -6.98 -18.11 26.20
CA ARG A 190 -6.23 -19.34 26.49
C ARG A 190 -6.97 -20.23 27.49
N VAL A 191 -7.00 -21.53 27.23
CA VAL A 191 -7.49 -22.56 28.13
C VAL A 191 -6.32 -23.41 28.59
N LEU A 192 -6.27 -23.73 29.88
CA LEU A 192 -5.22 -24.57 30.44
C LEU A 192 -5.59 -26.04 30.25
N LEU A 193 -4.80 -26.79 29.50
CA LEU A 193 -4.90 -28.24 29.38
C LEU A 193 -3.85 -28.89 30.28
N THR A 194 -4.28 -29.82 31.14
CA THR A 194 -3.40 -30.63 31.97
C THR A 194 -3.34 -32.05 31.44
N LEU A 195 -2.14 -32.49 31.05
CA LEU A 195 -1.90 -33.86 30.59
C LEU A 195 -1.73 -34.79 31.81
N THR A 196 -2.64 -35.75 31.97
CA THR A 196 -2.60 -36.71 33.08
C THR A 196 -1.35 -37.60 33.05
N ASN A 197 -0.92 -38.00 31.86
CA ASN A 197 0.31 -38.74 31.55
C ASN A 197 1.42 -37.85 30.96
N GLY A 198 1.36 -36.53 31.18
CA GLY A 198 2.39 -35.59 30.74
C GLY A 198 3.71 -35.72 31.50
N PRO A 199 4.79 -35.05 31.04
CA PRO A 199 6.09 -35.15 31.69
C PRO A 199 6.09 -34.58 33.10
N GLU A 200 6.63 -35.33 34.07
CA GLU A 200 6.72 -34.91 35.48
C GLU A 200 7.60 -33.67 35.68
N LYS A 201 8.69 -33.56 34.92
CA LYS A 201 9.59 -32.41 34.91
C LYS A 201 9.62 -31.76 33.53
N PRO A 202 9.53 -30.43 33.44
CA PRO A 202 9.73 -29.72 32.19
C PRO A 202 11.06 -30.08 31.53
N PHE A 203 11.04 -30.33 30.22
CA PHE A 203 12.26 -30.55 29.45
C PHE A 203 12.20 -29.77 28.14
N VAL A 204 13.36 -29.57 27.51
CA VAL A 204 13.50 -28.79 26.29
C VAL A 204 14.03 -29.69 25.17
N ARG A 205 13.44 -29.58 23.98
CA ARG A 205 13.98 -30.20 22.75
C ARG A 205 14.26 -29.14 21.71
N ILE A 206 15.35 -29.33 20.99
CA ILE A 206 15.69 -28.53 19.82
C ILE A 206 15.02 -29.18 18.61
N ILE A 207 14.11 -28.46 17.97
CA ILE A 207 13.39 -28.92 16.79
C ILE A 207 13.54 -27.92 15.64
N PRO A 208 13.46 -28.36 14.37
CA PRO A 208 13.53 -27.43 13.24
C PRO A 208 12.35 -26.45 13.28
N ARG A 209 12.60 -25.18 12.95
CA ARG A 209 11.55 -24.16 12.79
C ARG A 209 10.71 -24.39 11.55
N HIS A 210 11.26 -25.06 10.53
CA HIS A 210 10.53 -25.40 9.31
C HIS A 210 10.92 -26.80 8.86
N LYS A 211 9.93 -27.71 8.74
CA LYS A 211 10.17 -29.13 8.44
C LYS A 211 10.88 -29.36 7.09
N LYS A 212 10.69 -28.46 6.11
CA LYS A 212 11.21 -28.59 4.74
C LYS A 212 12.31 -27.59 4.39
N TYR A 213 12.64 -26.66 5.29
CA TYR A 213 13.58 -25.57 4.98
C TYR A 213 14.57 -25.40 6.14
N GLU A 214 15.74 -25.99 5.97
CA GLU A 214 16.80 -25.98 6.99
C GLU A 214 17.29 -24.56 7.31
N GLY A 215 17.24 -23.64 6.34
CA GLY A 215 17.63 -22.24 6.52
C GLY A 215 16.78 -21.47 7.54
N ALA A 216 15.60 -21.98 7.92
CA ALA A 216 14.81 -21.41 9.03
C ALA A 216 15.46 -21.64 10.40
N GLY A 217 16.45 -22.52 10.50
CA GLY A 217 17.13 -22.88 11.74
C GLY A 217 16.26 -23.71 12.69
N ALA A 218 16.68 -23.79 13.95
CA ALA A 218 16.03 -24.55 14.99
C ALA A 218 15.42 -23.66 16.09
N LYS A 219 14.47 -24.21 16.85
CA LYS A 219 13.89 -23.61 18.05
C LYS A 219 13.97 -24.58 19.22
N ALA A 220 14.19 -24.04 20.41
CA ALA A 220 13.99 -24.75 21.66
C ALA A 220 12.50 -24.73 22.00
N THR A 221 11.90 -25.91 22.10
CA THR A 221 10.50 -26.08 22.51
C THR A 221 10.50 -26.73 23.89
N THR A 222 9.82 -26.09 24.84
CA THR A 222 9.65 -26.60 26.20
C THR A 222 8.40 -27.45 26.29
N TYR A 223 8.57 -28.65 26.81
CA TYR A 223 7.54 -29.64 27.04
C TYR A 223 7.20 -29.66 28.53
N THR A 224 5.93 -29.50 28.87
CA THR A 224 5.44 -29.44 30.25
C THR A 224 4.15 -30.24 30.39
N ARG A 225 3.77 -30.57 31.63
CA ARG A 225 2.50 -31.23 31.94
C ARG A 225 1.28 -30.35 31.62
N THR A 226 1.43 -29.04 31.74
CA THR A 226 0.33 -28.06 31.62
C THR A 226 0.61 -27.13 30.44
N ILE A 227 -0.25 -27.18 29.41
CA ILE A 227 -0.08 -26.39 28.20
C ILE A 227 -1.26 -25.47 27.97
N TRP A 228 -1.04 -24.42 27.19
CA TRP A 228 -2.09 -23.52 26.75
C TRP A 228 -2.68 -24.01 25.42
N LEU A 229 -4.01 -24.02 25.34
CA LEU A 229 -4.78 -24.19 24.12
C LEU A 229 -5.55 -22.91 23.79
N ASP A 230 -5.83 -22.70 22.52
CA ASP A 230 -6.80 -21.69 22.12
C ASP A 230 -8.21 -22.14 22.51
N LEU A 231 -9.06 -21.20 22.95
CA LEU A 231 -10.42 -21.49 23.35
C LEU A 231 -11.23 -22.16 22.23
N VAL A 232 -11.07 -21.71 20.97
CA VAL A 232 -11.82 -22.27 19.84
C VAL A 232 -11.44 -23.74 19.61
N ASP A 233 -10.16 -24.06 19.75
CA ASP A 233 -9.68 -25.43 19.66
C ASP A 233 -10.25 -26.24 20.84
N ALA A 234 -10.17 -25.72 22.07
CA ALA A 234 -10.68 -26.40 23.26
C ALA A 234 -12.20 -26.68 23.21
N GLU A 235 -13.00 -25.76 22.66
CA GLU A 235 -14.46 -25.93 22.47
C GLU A 235 -14.80 -26.96 21.40
N SER A 236 -13.91 -27.17 20.43
CA SER A 236 -14.09 -28.15 19.36
C SER A 236 -13.87 -29.60 19.82
N ILE A 237 -13.13 -29.77 20.92
CA ILE A 237 -12.77 -31.06 21.49
C ILE A 237 -13.94 -31.64 22.30
N LYS A 238 -14.31 -32.87 21.99
CA LYS A 238 -15.31 -33.63 22.75
C LYS A 238 -14.67 -34.53 23.80
N VAL A 239 -15.49 -34.89 24.79
CA VAL A 239 -15.10 -35.91 25.78
C VAL A 239 -14.91 -37.25 25.05
N ASP A 240 -13.84 -37.96 25.42
CA ASP A 240 -13.40 -39.22 24.83
C ASP A 240 -12.94 -39.12 23.36
N GLU A 241 -12.69 -37.90 22.87
CA GLU A 241 -12.06 -37.67 21.57
C GLU A 241 -10.53 -37.78 21.68
N GLU A 242 -9.93 -38.33 20.64
CA GLU A 242 -8.48 -38.37 20.46
C GLU A 242 -8.05 -37.18 19.61
N VAL A 243 -7.11 -36.38 20.13
CA VAL A 243 -6.62 -35.18 19.46
C VAL A 243 -5.10 -35.20 19.35
N THR A 244 -4.59 -34.77 18.20
CA THR A 244 -3.15 -34.64 17.97
C THR A 244 -2.69 -33.23 18.30
N LEU A 245 -1.84 -33.09 19.31
CA LEU A 245 -1.20 -31.83 19.68
C LEU A 245 0.07 -31.64 18.83
N ASP A 246 0.15 -30.55 18.06
CA ASP A 246 1.25 -30.32 17.13
C ASP A 246 2.61 -30.31 17.85
N GLY A 247 3.44 -31.30 17.54
CA GLY A 247 4.75 -31.49 18.14
C GLY A 247 4.77 -32.10 19.55
N LEU A 248 3.61 -32.42 20.13
CA LEU A 248 3.44 -32.97 21.49
C LEU A 248 2.92 -34.42 21.52
N GLY A 249 2.24 -34.87 20.45
CA GLY A 249 1.71 -36.23 20.33
C GLY A 249 0.19 -36.30 20.45
N GLU A 250 -0.35 -37.51 20.52
CA GLU A 250 -1.79 -37.76 20.67
C GLU A 250 -2.19 -37.79 22.15
N CYS A 251 -3.39 -37.26 22.46
CA CYS A 251 -3.98 -37.35 23.78
C CYS A 251 -5.48 -37.63 23.72
N HIS A 252 -5.98 -38.40 24.69
CA HIS A 252 -7.41 -38.62 24.89
C HIS A 252 -7.97 -37.61 25.87
N CYS A 253 -9.01 -36.90 25.45
CA CYS A 253 -9.61 -35.83 26.23
C CYS A 253 -10.64 -36.39 27.22
N ARG A 254 -10.40 -36.16 28.51
CA ARG A 254 -11.36 -36.46 29.58
C ARG A 254 -11.82 -35.17 30.22
N ARG A 255 -13.10 -35.10 30.58
CA ARG A 255 -13.67 -33.96 31.29
C ARG A 255 -13.62 -34.29 32.78
N ASP A 256 -12.81 -33.52 33.52
CA ASP A 256 -12.89 -33.46 34.98
C ASP A 256 -14.01 -32.51 35.42
#